data_AF-A0AAD4Q7K1-F1
#
_entry.id   AF-A0AAD4Q7K1-F1
#
_cell.length_a   1.000
_cell.length_b   1.000
_cell.length_c   1.000
_cell.angle_alpha   90.00
_cell.angle_beta   90.00
_cell.angle_gamma   90.00
#
_symmetry.space_group_name_H-M   'P 1'
#
loop_
_entity.id
_entity.type
_entity.pdbx_description
1 polymer ?
#
loop_
_entity_poly.entity_id
_entity_poly.type
_entity_poly.pdbx_seq_one_letter_code
_entity_poly.pdbx_strand_id
1 'polypeptide(L)' 'SHIIQMNILCNPTGKPNVFQPVDWLVEQNNLYTKVIYAGCGLNKNMDYICKQLPLIEVFRSCHIII' A
#
# COMPACT_ATOMS: atom_id res chain seq x y z
N SER A 1 24.18 2.07 0.76
CA SER A 1 24.35 1.54 2.12
C SER A 1 23.38 0.40 2.33
N HIS A 2 23.87 -0.81 2.60
CA HIS A 2 23.05 -2.02 2.79
C HIS A 2 22.10 -1.91 4.01
N ILE A 3 22.57 -1.23 5.06
CA ILE A 3 21.79 -0.97 6.29
C ILE A 3 20.55 -0.12 6.00
N ILE A 4 20.67 0.88 5.11
CA ILE A 4 19.53 1.73 4.72
C ILE A 4 18.50 0.92 3.95
N GLN A 5 18.92 0.08 3.01
CA GLN A 5 18.01 -0.78 2.23
C GLN A 5 17.25 -1.77 3.14
N MET A 6 17.93 -2.38 4.10
CA MET A 6 17.31 -3.27 5.09
C MET A 6 16.35 -2.56 6.05
N ASN A 7 16.46 -1.24 6.21
CA ASN A 7 15.55 -0.46 7.05
C ASN A 7 14.28 -0.01 6.29
N ILE A 8 14.33 0.06 4.95
CA ILE A 8 13.20 0.47 4.10
C ILE A 8 12.44 -0.76 3.57
N LEU A 9 13.10 -1.92 3.54
CA LEU A 9 12.54 -3.18 3.06
C LEU A 9 12.20 -4.10 4.24
N CYS A 10 11.08 -4.81 4.14
CA CYS A 10 10.66 -5.80 5.11
C CYS A 10 10.19 -7.07 4.40
N ASN A 11 10.24 -8.20 5.09
CA ASN A 11 9.79 -9.49 4.55
C ASN A 11 8.62 -10.02 5.38
N PRO A 12 7.38 -9.58 5.10
CA PRO A 12 6.21 -10.02 5.85
C PRO A 12 5.93 -11.53 5.69
N THR A 13 6.45 -12.14 4.62
CA THR A 13 6.22 -13.55 4.29
C THR A 13 7.22 -14.50 4.96
N GLY A 14 8.34 -13.99 5.49
CA GLY A 14 9.44 -14.78 6.05
C GLY A 14 10.20 -15.66 5.03
N LYS A 15 9.90 -15.56 3.74
CA LYS A 15 10.51 -16.37 2.67
C LYS A 15 11.82 -15.75 2.18
N PRO A 16 12.85 -16.53 1.87
CA PRO A 16 14.12 -15.99 1.40
C PRO A 16 13.94 -15.13 0.14
N ASN A 17 14.57 -13.95 0.12
CA ASN A 17 14.56 -12.98 -0.99
C ASN A 17 13.19 -12.37 -1.35
N VAL A 18 12.17 -12.49 -0.50
CA VAL A 18 10.85 -11.88 -0.72
C VAL A 18 10.71 -10.60 0.11
N PHE A 19 11.58 -9.63 -0.15
CA PHE A 19 11.54 -8.33 0.53
C PHE A 19 10.66 -7.35 -0.25
N GLN A 20 9.85 -6.59 0.48
CA GLN A 20 8.98 -5.54 -0.05
C GLN A 20 9.25 -4.22 0.66
N PRO A 21 9.18 -3.08 -0.05
CA PRO A 21 9.20 -1.76 0.59
C PRO A 21 8.10 -1.62 1.63
N VAL A 22 8.45 -1.12 2.82
CA VAL A 22 7.49 -0.90 3.92
C VAL A 22 6.36 0.03 3.48
N ASP A 23 6.66 1.08 2.71
CA ASP A 23 5.65 2.00 2.17
C ASP A 23 4.58 1.28 1.35
N TRP A 24 4.93 0.21 0.63
CA TRP A 24 3.96 -0.55 -0.16
C TRP A 24 3.01 -1.36 0.72
N LEU A 25 3.49 -1.88 1.85
CA LEU A 25 2.62 -2.55 2.82
C LEU A 25 1.69 -1.57 3.54
N VAL A 26 2.19 -0.37 3.84
CA VAL A 26 1.38 0.70 4.43
C VAL A 26 0.27 1.14 3.47
N GLU A 27 0.59 1.32 2.19
CA GLU A 27 -0.40 1.67 1.16
C GLU A 27 -1.45 0.55 0.96
N GLN A 28 -1.04 -0.71 0.93
CA GLN A 28 -1.97 -1.85 0.90
C GLN A 28 -2.92 -1.84 2.10
N ASN A 29 -2.39 -1.61 3.30
CA ASN A 29 -3.22 -1.58 4.51
C ASN A 29 -4.18 -0.39 4.53
N ASN A 30 -3.73 0.76 4.01
CA ASN A 30 -4.58 1.94 3.81
C ASN A 30 -5.70 1.66 2.79
N LEU A 31 -5.42 0.93 1.72
CA LEU A 31 -6.43 0.51 0.74
C LEU A 31 -7.48 -0.40 1.39
N TYR A 32 -7.07 -1.45 2.11
CA TYR A 32 -8.01 -2.34 2.81
C TYR A 32 -8.87 -1.57 3.80
N THR A 33 -8.28 -0.64 4.56
CA THR A 33 -9.02 0.21 5.50
C THR A 33 -10.06 1.06 4.76
N LYS A 34 -9.71 1.65 3.62
CA LYS A 34 -10.66 2.44 2.81
C LYS A 34 -11.78 1.60 2.21
N VAL A 35 -11.51 0.35 1.84
CA VAL A 35 -12.51 -0.58 1.30
C VAL A 35 -13.44 -1.09 2.39
N ILE A 36 -12.90 -1.56 3.53
CA ILE A 36 -13.66 -2.12 4.66
C ILE A 36 -14.55 -1.04 5.30
N TYR A 37 -14.03 0.18 5.45
CA TYR A 37 -14.75 1.30 6.06
C TYR A 37 -15.31 2.28 5.03
N ALA A 38 -15.52 1.84 3.79
CA ALA A 38 -16.15 2.67 2.75
C ALA A 38 -17.54 3.14 3.23
N GLY A 39 -17.82 4.45 3.13
CA GLY A 39 -19.10 5.03 3.56
C GLY A 39 -19.21 5.38 5.05
N CYS A 40 -18.22 5.06 5.87
CA CYS A 40 -18.14 5.45 7.28
C CYS A 40 -16.93 6.39 7.54
N GLY A 41 -17.09 7.40 8.41
CA GLY A 41 -16.03 8.34 8.75
C GLY A 41 -15.57 9.25 7.58
N LEU A 42 -14.27 9.54 7.49
CA LEU A 42 -13.67 10.39 6.44
C LEU A 42 -13.82 9.79 5.02
N ASN A 43 -14.10 8.49 4.92
CA ASN A 43 -14.36 7.77 3.67
C ASN A 43 -15.82 7.86 3.21
N LYS A 44 -16.63 8.73 3.83
CA LYS A 44 -17.99 9.04 3.36
C LYS A 44 -17.99 9.90 2.09
N ASN A 45 -16.94 10.69 1.88
CA ASN A 45 -16.85 11.58 0.73
C ASN A 45 -16.09 10.91 -0.42
N MET A 46 -16.82 10.55 -1.47
CA MET A 46 -16.28 9.94 -2.70
C MET A 46 -15.19 10.81 -3.35
N ASP A 47 -15.29 12.14 -3.28
CA ASP A 47 -14.27 13.04 -3.84
C ASP A 47 -12.93 12.96 -3.09
N TYR A 48 -12.98 12.73 -1.77
CA TYR A 48 -11.77 12.55 -0.97
C TYR A 48 -11.10 11.21 -1.29
N ILE A 49 -11.90 10.16 -1.47
CA ILE A 49 -11.42 8.84 -1.89
C ILE A 49 -10.79 8.95 -3.28
N CYS A 50 -11.45 9.60 -4.25
CA CYS A 50 -10.92 9.85 -5.59
C CYS A 50 -9.61 10.63 -5.61
N LYS A 51 -9.37 11.54 -4.66
CA LYS A 51 -8.07 12.23 -4.53
C LYS A 51 -6.95 11.36 -3.96
N GLN A 52 -7.29 10.34 -3.17
CA GLN A 52 -6.29 9.41 -2.61
C GLN A 52 -6.13 8.12 -3.43
N LEU A 53 -7.05 7.83 -4.34
CA LEU A 53 -7.00 6.73 -5.31
C LEU A 53 -5.90 6.81 -6.39
N PRO A 54 -5.33 7.96 -6.80
CA PRO A 54 -4.27 7.97 -7.81
C PRO A 54 -3.04 7.15 -7.37
N LEU A 55 -2.74 7.16 -6.06
CA LEU A 55 -1.70 6.33 -5.46
C LEU A 55 -2.03 4.83 -5.52
N ILE A 56 -3.32 4.48 -5.38
CA ILE A 56 -3.81 3.09 -5.49
C ILE A 56 -3.74 2.61 -6.94
N GLU A 57 -3.98 3.48 -7.92
CA GLU A 57 -3.84 3.16 -9.34
C GLU A 57 -2.38 2.89 -9.72
N VAL A 58 -1.44 3.71 -9.22
CA VAL A 58 0.00 3.47 -9.34
C VAL A 58 0.38 2.15 -8.67
N PHE A 59 -0.11 1.90 -7.45
CA PHE A 59 0.14 0.64 -6.74
C PHE A 59 -0.34 -0.59 -7.54
N ARG A 60 -1.57 -0.56 -8.05
CA ARG A 60 -2.13 -1.65 -8.89
C ARG A 60 -1.35 -1.83 -10.17
N SER A 61 -0.92 -0.74 -10.82
CA SER A 61 -0.10 -0.80 -12.04
C SER A 61 1.24 -1.48 -11.80
N CYS A 62 1.89 -1.23 -10.65
CA CYS A 62 3.13 -1.91 -10.28
C CYS A 62 2.92 -3.40 -9.95
N HIS A 63 1.72 -3.79 -9.51
CA HIS A 63 1.42 -5.15 -9.03
C HIS A 63 0.74 -6.06 -10.07
N ILE A 64 0.14 -5.48 -11.12
CA ILE A 64 -0.41 -6.20 -12.30
C ILE A 64 0.71 -6.62 -13.26
N ILE A 65 1.90 -6.02 -13.16
CA ILE A 65 3.10 -6.51 -13.86
C ILE A 65 3.66 -7.70 -13.08
N ILE A 66 2.94 -8.83 -13.10
CA ILE A 66 3.42 -10.17 -12.73
C ILE A 66 2.84 -11.17 -13.74
#